data_AF-A0A2P2MZ03-F1
#
_entry.id   AF-A0A2P2MZ03-F1
#
_cell.length_a   1.000
_cell.length_b   1.000
_cell.length_c   1.000
_cell.angle_alpha   90.00
_cell.angle_beta   90.00
_cell.angle_gamma   90.00
#
_symmetry.space_group_name_H-M   'P 1'
#
loop_
_entity.id
_entity.type
_entity.pdbx_description
1 polymer ?
#
loop_
_entity_poly.entity_id
_entity_poly.type
_entity_poly.pdbx_seq_one_letter_code
_entity_poly.pdbx_strand_id
1 'polypeptide(L)'
;MTHYNIFPQINRKDSREDNGEEDWWELWDRKRRMAVVQVLCYAVFAIYMAHVYYQTQCDEPAATAGAGKKRKVRLWERELGSIAESIHNVAEAIREGNVIIKRVTRHVYSEAEVFAELLRIGIEQHLRYKAYSFLTSDPARVRALLGCPVDERKDLLRQMMYGPEDP
;
A
#
# COMPACT_ATOMS: atom_id res chain seq x y z
N MET A 1 3.33 62.61 -0.16
CA MET A 1 3.01 61.72 0.99
C MET A 1 1.51 61.75 1.14
N THR A 2 0.73 60.70 0.86
CA THR A 2 0.92 59.26 1.15
C THR A 2 0.13 58.44 0.12
N HIS A 3 0.74 57.35 -0.36
CA HIS A 3 0.09 56.34 -1.20
C HIS A 3 -0.96 55.57 -0.40
N TYR A 4 -2.18 55.41 -0.93
CA TYR A 4 -3.10 54.36 -0.52
C TYR A 4 -3.33 53.42 -1.69
N ASN A 5 -2.55 52.35 -1.74
CA ASN A 5 -2.90 51.14 -2.49
C ASN A 5 -3.61 50.21 -1.51
N ILE A 6 -4.91 50.03 -1.67
CA ILE A 6 -5.69 48.99 -0.97
C ILE A 6 -6.11 47.97 -2.02
N PHE A 7 -5.22 47.03 -2.31
CA PHE A 7 -5.60 45.76 -2.92
C PHE A 7 -6.05 44.82 -1.79
N PRO A 8 -7.23 44.18 -1.87
CA PRO A 8 -7.55 43.09 -0.97
C PRO A 8 -6.68 41.89 -1.33
N GLN A 9 -5.84 41.48 -0.38
CA GLN A 9 -5.10 40.22 -0.44
C GLN A 9 -6.09 39.07 -0.60
N ILE A 10 -6.00 38.37 -1.73
CA ILE A 10 -6.68 37.10 -1.97
C ILE A 10 -6.10 36.11 -0.96
N ASN A 11 -6.75 35.96 0.19
CA ASN A 11 -6.44 34.90 1.13
C ASN A 11 -7.10 33.61 0.61
N ARG A 12 -6.55 33.06 -0.49
CA ARG A 12 -6.64 31.63 -0.74
C ARG A 12 -5.72 30.98 0.28
N LYS A 13 -6.28 30.64 1.45
CA LYS A 13 -5.72 29.52 2.21
C LYS A 13 -5.95 28.29 1.35
N ASP A 14 -4.88 27.86 0.69
CA ASP A 14 -4.78 26.54 0.07
C ASP A 14 -5.08 25.49 1.14
N SER A 15 -6.32 25.00 1.14
CA SER A 15 -6.70 23.74 1.80
C SER A 15 -6.15 22.56 0.99
N ARG A 16 -4.83 22.49 0.82
CA ARG A 16 -4.16 21.48 -0.01
C ARG A 16 -3.05 20.76 0.75
N GLU A 17 -3.35 20.35 1.98
CA GLU A 17 -2.48 19.49 2.77
C GLU A 17 -3.29 18.38 3.44
N ASP A 18 -4.02 17.58 2.64
CA ASP A 18 -4.46 16.25 3.10
C ASP A 18 -4.68 15.26 1.93
N ASN A 19 -3.90 15.43 0.86
CA ASN A 19 -3.97 14.56 -0.34
C ASN A 19 -2.66 13.79 -0.58
N GLY A 20 -1.75 13.79 0.41
CA GLY A 20 -0.44 13.16 0.31
C GLY A 20 -0.45 11.67 0.65
N GLU A 21 -1.36 11.22 1.52
CA GLU A 21 -1.37 9.82 1.95
C GLU A 21 -1.96 8.88 0.89
N GLU A 22 -3.03 9.27 0.19
CA GLU A 22 -3.60 8.47 -0.91
C GLU A 22 -2.65 8.37 -2.12
N ASP A 23 -1.99 9.49 -2.47
CA ASP A 23 -1.04 9.56 -3.59
C ASP A 23 0.20 8.68 -3.36
N TRP A 24 0.64 8.54 -2.11
CA TRP A 24 1.76 7.64 -1.75
C TRP A 24 1.41 6.16 -1.95
N TRP A 25 0.19 5.73 -1.60
CA TRP A 25 -0.23 4.33 -1.77
C TRP A 25 -0.37 3.96 -3.24
N GLU A 26 -0.96 4.82 -4.06
CA GLU A 26 -1.08 4.59 -5.50
C GLU A 26 0.28 4.60 -6.19
N LEU A 27 1.16 5.53 -5.81
CA LEU A 27 2.52 5.61 -6.34
C LEU A 27 3.33 4.36 -5.96
N TRP A 28 3.20 3.89 -4.72
CA TRP A 28 3.87 2.69 -4.25
C TRP A 28 3.34 1.44 -4.97
N ASP A 29 2.03 1.28 -5.12
CA ASP A 29 1.43 0.17 -5.84
C ASP A 29 1.83 0.18 -7.32
N ARG A 30 1.83 1.35 -7.97
CA ARG A 30 2.31 1.51 -9.36
C ARG A 30 3.78 1.13 -9.49
N LYS A 31 4.66 1.61 -8.60
CA LYS A 31 6.09 1.26 -8.60
C LYS A 31 6.32 -0.24 -8.40
N ARG A 32 5.55 -0.86 -7.50
CA ARG A 32 5.61 -2.31 -7.26
C ARG A 32 5.19 -3.11 -8.49
N ARG A 33 4.07 -2.74 -9.13
CA ARG A 33 3.61 -3.40 -10.38
C ARG A 33 4.62 -3.25 -11.50
N MET A 34 5.20 -2.05 -11.67
CA MET A 34 6.23 -1.81 -12.68
C MET A 34 7.50 -2.64 -12.42
N ALA A 35 7.95 -2.77 -11.17
CA ALA A 35 9.08 -3.61 -10.83
C ALA A 35 8.82 -5.10 -11.16
N VAL A 36 7.61 -5.60 -10.85
CA VAL A 36 7.20 -6.98 -11.19
C VAL A 36 7.19 -7.19 -12.70
N VAL A 37 6.57 -6.27 -13.47
CA VAL A 37 6.55 -6.35 -14.94
C VAL A 37 7.97 -6.35 -15.50
N GLN A 38 8.85 -5.51 -14.98
CA GLN A 38 10.22 -5.40 -15.46
C GLN A 38 11.04 -6.67 -15.17
N VAL A 39 10.91 -7.25 -13.97
CA VAL A 39 11.53 -8.55 -13.64
C VAL A 39 10.99 -9.66 -14.54
N LEU A 40 9.68 -9.71 -14.78
CA LEU A 40 9.06 -10.69 -15.69
C LEU A 40 9.56 -10.52 -17.13
N CYS A 41 9.62 -9.28 -17.64
CA CYS A 41 10.15 -9.00 -18.97
C CYS A 41 11.61 -9.45 -19.10
N TYR A 42 12.47 -9.18 -18.12
CA TYR A 42 13.86 -9.64 -18.15
C TYR A 42 13.99 -11.16 -18.05
N ALA A 43 13.16 -11.81 -17.23
CA ALA A 43 13.14 -13.27 -17.13
C ALA A 43 12.71 -13.93 -18.45
N VAL A 44 11.63 -13.43 -19.07
CA VAL A 44 11.16 -13.90 -20.38
C VAL A 44 12.20 -13.63 -21.46
N PHE A 45 12.82 -12.45 -21.46
CA PHE A 45 13.88 -12.10 -22.40
C PHE A 45 15.11 -13.01 -22.24
N ALA A 46 15.53 -13.31 -21.01
CA ALA A 46 16.63 -14.23 -20.73
C ALA A 46 16.31 -15.66 -21.21
N ILE A 47 15.08 -16.14 -20.97
CA ILE A 47 14.62 -17.45 -21.45
C ILE A 47 14.59 -17.49 -22.99
N TYR A 48 14.06 -16.44 -23.63
CA TYR A 48 14.03 -16.32 -25.08
C TYR A 48 15.43 -16.30 -25.68
N MET A 49 16.33 -15.47 -25.15
CA MET A 49 17.71 -15.37 -25.60
C MET A 49 18.46 -16.68 -25.40
N ALA A 50 18.24 -17.38 -24.28
CA ALA A 50 18.78 -18.72 -24.07
C ALA A 50 18.27 -19.66 -25.17
N HIS A 51 16.94 -19.75 -25.37
CA HIS A 51 16.33 -20.63 -26.37
C HIS A 51 16.87 -20.39 -27.79
N VAL A 52 16.93 -19.14 -28.23
CA VAL A 52 17.44 -18.76 -29.56
C VAL A 52 18.94 -19.05 -29.71
N TYR A 53 19.73 -18.74 -28.68
CA TYR A 53 21.17 -19.05 -28.66
C TYR A 53 21.46 -20.55 -28.71
N TYR A 54 20.63 -21.38 -28.06
CA TYR A 54 20.78 -22.83 -28.16
C TYR A 54 20.38 -23.41 -29.50
N GLN A 55 19.31 -22.89 -30.08
CA GLN A 55 18.83 -23.33 -31.38
C GLN A 55 19.90 -23.10 -32.45
N THR A 56 20.69 -22.03 -32.31
CA THR A 56 21.83 -21.74 -33.20
C THR A 56 23.11 -22.52 -32.88
N GLN A 57 23.36 -22.94 -31.63
CA GLN A 57 24.57 -23.73 -31.28
C GLN A 57 24.40 -25.25 -31.36
N CYS A 58 23.18 -25.79 -31.45
CA CYS A 58 22.96 -27.24 -31.59
C CYS A 58 23.11 -27.76 -33.03
N ASP A 59 23.30 -26.87 -34.00
CA ASP A 59 23.48 -27.21 -35.42
C ASP A 59 24.95 -27.50 -35.81
N GLU A 60 25.91 -27.48 -34.86
CA GLU A 60 27.30 -27.90 -35.14
C GLU A 60 27.43 -29.44 -35.24
N PRO A 61 28.25 -29.98 -36.18
CA PRO A 61 28.16 -31.38 -36.60
C PRO A 61 28.72 -32.37 -35.55
N ALA A 62 27.77 -33.03 -34.87
CA ALA A 62 27.67 -34.37 -34.27
C ALA A 62 28.87 -35.27 -33.88
N ALA A 63 30.14 -35.03 -34.22
CA ALA A 63 31.18 -36.06 -34.06
C ALA A 63 31.76 -36.21 -32.63
N THR A 64 31.60 -35.22 -31.74
CA THR A 64 32.10 -35.27 -30.33
C THR A 64 31.06 -34.84 -29.29
N ALA A 65 29.80 -34.67 -29.71
CA ALA A 65 28.79 -33.90 -28.98
C ALA A 65 28.24 -34.53 -27.69
N GLY A 66 28.33 -35.85 -27.50
CA GLY A 66 27.62 -36.57 -26.42
C GLY A 66 28.04 -36.19 -24.99
N ALA A 67 29.34 -35.98 -24.74
CA ALA A 67 29.85 -35.63 -23.40
C ALA A 67 29.74 -34.11 -23.12
N GLY A 68 30.02 -33.28 -24.12
CA GLY A 68 29.93 -31.81 -24.01
C GLY A 68 28.48 -31.33 -23.84
N LYS A 69 27.52 -31.99 -24.51
CA LYS A 69 26.08 -31.67 -24.41
C LYS A 69 25.54 -32.01 -23.03
N LYS A 70 25.93 -33.16 -22.44
CA LYS A 70 25.59 -33.52 -21.04
C LYS A 70 26.19 -32.55 -20.00
N ARG A 71 27.43 -32.10 -20.20
CA ARG A 71 28.08 -31.12 -19.31
C ARG A 71 27.43 -29.74 -19.41
N LYS A 72 27.07 -29.29 -20.62
CA LYS A 72 26.30 -28.05 -20.83
C LYS A 72 24.95 -28.15 -20.12
N VAL A 73 24.15 -29.19 -20.35
CA VAL A 73 22.83 -29.37 -19.69
C VAL A 73 22.91 -29.22 -18.17
N ARG A 74 23.89 -29.85 -17.51
CA ARG A 74 24.08 -29.74 -16.06
C ARG A 74 24.43 -28.33 -15.56
N LEU A 75 25.23 -27.59 -16.33
CA LEU A 75 25.55 -26.19 -16.02
C LEU A 75 24.29 -25.32 -16.08
N TRP A 76 23.42 -25.60 -17.04
CA TRP A 76 22.19 -24.85 -17.24
C TRP A 76 21.07 -25.21 -16.27
N GLU A 77 20.95 -26.48 -15.87
CA GLU A 77 20.09 -26.87 -14.74
C GLU A 77 20.50 -26.12 -13.46
N ARG A 78 21.82 -25.92 -13.26
CA ARG A 78 22.34 -25.15 -12.13
C ARG A 78 22.03 -23.65 -12.24
N GLU A 79 22.21 -23.05 -13.42
CA GLU A 79 21.89 -21.63 -13.62
C GLU A 79 20.38 -21.36 -13.53
N LEU A 80 19.54 -22.19 -14.16
CA LEU A 80 18.08 -22.09 -14.03
C LEU A 80 17.63 -22.34 -12.59
N GLY A 81 18.27 -23.26 -11.88
CA GLY A 81 18.05 -23.47 -10.45
C GLY A 81 18.36 -22.21 -9.64
N SER A 82 19.48 -21.54 -9.91
CA SER A 82 19.86 -20.29 -9.24
C SER A 82 18.91 -19.12 -9.56
N ILE A 83 18.41 -19.04 -10.79
CA ILE A 83 17.40 -18.04 -11.19
C ILE A 83 16.07 -18.34 -10.48
N ALA A 84 15.64 -19.60 -10.46
CA ALA A 84 14.41 -20.01 -9.77
C ALA A 84 14.48 -19.72 -8.27
N GLU A 85 15.62 -20.00 -7.62
CA GLU A 85 15.88 -19.68 -6.22
C GLU A 85 15.85 -18.16 -5.97
N SER A 86 16.46 -17.37 -6.84
CA SER A 86 16.45 -15.90 -6.75
C SER A 86 15.02 -15.34 -6.86
N ILE A 87 14.22 -15.85 -7.79
CA ILE A 87 12.81 -15.47 -7.93
C ILE A 87 12.01 -15.88 -6.69
N HIS A 88 12.26 -17.06 -6.14
CA HIS A 88 11.61 -17.54 -4.93
C HIS A 88 11.91 -16.63 -3.73
N ASN A 89 13.18 -16.24 -3.54
CA ASN A 89 13.59 -15.32 -2.48
C ASN A 89 12.93 -13.94 -2.60
N VAL A 90 12.83 -13.40 -3.83
CA VAL A 90 12.10 -12.14 -4.07
C VAL A 90 10.61 -12.30 -3.74
N ALA A 91 10.00 -13.43 -4.10
CA ALA A 91 8.60 -13.70 -3.80
C ALA A 91 8.34 -13.82 -2.29
N GLU A 92 9.24 -14.45 -1.53
CA GLU A 92 9.18 -14.51 -0.06
C GLU A 92 9.29 -13.12 0.56
N ALA A 93 10.29 -12.32 0.14
CA ALA A 93 10.45 -10.95 0.64
C ALA A 93 9.21 -10.08 0.39
N ILE A 94 8.54 -10.25 -0.75
CA ILE A 94 7.26 -9.57 -1.05
C ILE A 94 6.14 -10.07 -0.13
N ARG A 95 6.05 -11.39 0.11
CA ARG A 95 5.05 -11.96 1.04
C ARG A 95 5.23 -11.41 2.45
N GLU A 96 6.45 -11.43 2.97
CA GLU A 96 6.79 -10.90 4.28
C GLU A 96 6.49 -9.39 4.37
N GLY A 97 6.92 -8.62 3.36
CA GLY A 97 6.61 -7.20 3.25
C GLY A 97 5.10 -6.91 3.27
N ASN A 98 4.29 -7.72 2.57
CA ASN A 98 2.84 -7.58 2.57
C ASN A 98 2.21 -7.88 3.94
N VAL A 99 2.74 -8.83 4.71
CA VAL A 99 2.28 -9.11 6.08
C VAL A 99 2.56 -7.93 7.00
N ILE A 100 3.75 -7.32 6.89
CA ILE A 100 4.12 -6.13 7.66
C ILE A 100 3.20 -4.96 7.30
N ILE A 101 2.98 -4.73 6.00
CA ILE A 101 2.08 -3.67 5.53
C ILE A 101 0.69 -3.87 6.12
N LYS A 102 0.10 -5.07 6.07
CA LYS A 102 -1.23 -5.32 6.67
C LYS A 102 -1.31 -4.99 8.16
N ARG A 103 -0.20 -5.10 8.91
CA ARG A 103 -0.15 -4.73 10.33
C ARG A 103 -0.01 -3.22 10.55
N VAL A 104 0.63 -2.53 9.61
CA VAL A 104 0.90 -1.08 9.69
C VAL A 104 -0.21 -0.25 9.04
N THR A 105 -0.91 -0.80 8.03
CA THR A 105 -2.07 -0.17 7.41
C THR A 105 -3.16 -0.05 8.46
N ARG A 106 -3.35 1.19 8.95
CA ARG A 106 -4.45 1.54 9.85
C ARG A 106 -5.75 1.24 9.11
N HIS A 107 -6.61 0.44 9.73
CA HIS A 107 -7.93 0.14 9.18
C HIS A 107 -8.69 1.47 8.98
N VAL A 108 -9.12 1.72 7.74
CA VAL A 108 -9.92 2.88 7.37
C VAL A 108 -11.37 2.47 7.54
N TYR A 109 -12.03 3.00 8.57
CA TYR A 109 -13.43 2.72 8.84
C TYR A 109 -14.30 3.44 7.83
N SER A 110 -15.21 2.70 7.20
CA SER A 110 -16.27 3.28 6.39
C SER A 110 -17.27 4.05 7.25
N GLU A 111 -17.96 5.00 6.62
CA GLU A 111 -19.03 5.76 7.28
C GLU A 111 -20.12 4.85 7.87
N ALA A 112 -20.47 3.75 7.18
CA ALA A 112 -21.43 2.77 7.66
C ALA A 112 -20.95 2.07 8.94
N GLU A 113 -19.67 1.73 9.02
CA GLU A 113 -19.06 1.12 10.21
C GLU A 113 -19.03 2.11 11.39
N VAL A 114 -18.73 3.39 11.13
CA VAL A 114 -18.80 4.45 12.15
C VAL A 114 -20.22 4.56 12.71
N PHE A 115 -21.23 4.56 11.85
CA PHE A 115 -22.63 4.62 12.30
C PHE A 115 -23.05 3.39 13.10
N ALA A 116 -22.65 2.19 12.66
CA ALA A 116 -22.90 0.95 13.39
C ALA A 116 -22.25 0.95 14.78
N GLU A 117 -21.04 1.48 14.90
CA GLU A 117 -20.35 1.63 16.18
C GLU A 117 -21.09 2.59 17.13
N LEU A 118 -21.63 3.71 16.63
CA LEU A 118 -22.45 4.62 17.43
C LEU A 118 -23.72 3.95 17.98
N LEU A 119 -24.32 3.02 17.22
CA LEU A 119 -25.43 2.19 17.71
C LEU A 119 -24.95 1.22 18.79
N ARG A 120 -23.81 0.57 18.57
CA ARG A 120 -23.24 -0.45 19.46
C ARG A 120 -22.87 0.11 20.83
N ILE A 121 -22.33 1.32 20.90
CA ILE A 121 -22.00 2.00 22.17
C ILE A 121 -23.21 2.69 22.83
N GLY A 122 -24.40 2.61 22.20
CA GLY A 122 -25.64 3.12 22.78
C GLY A 122 -25.74 4.64 22.83
N ILE A 123 -25.30 5.35 21.77
CA ILE A 123 -25.54 6.80 21.65
C ILE A 123 -27.04 7.08 21.46
N GLU A 124 -27.53 8.02 22.26
CA GLU A 124 -28.90 8.48 22.24
C GLU A 124 -29.29 8.97 20.85
N GLN A 125 -30.51 8.63 20.40
CA GLN A 125 -30.96 8.89 19.03
C GLN A 125 -30.83 10.38 18.63
N HIS A 126 -31.09 11.29 19.57
CA HIS A 126 -31.00 12.74 19.33
C HIS A 126 -29.55 13.25 19.19
N LEU A 127 -28.55 12.53 19.70
CA LEU A 127 -27.13 12.89 19.57
C LEU A 127 -26.43 12.15 18.42
N ARG A 128 -27.02 11.05 17.93
CA ARG A 128 -26.39 10.13 16.97
C ARG A 128 -25.93 10.81 15.69
N TYR A 129 -26.77 11.64 15.08
CA TYR A 129 -26.40 12.37 13.86
C TYR A 129 -25.33 13.42 14.12
N LYS A 130 -25.37 14.11 15.27
CA LYS A 130 -24.35 15.09 15.66
C LYS A 130 -23.00 14.41 15.89
N ALA A 131 -22.99 13.28 16.59
CA ALA A 131 -21.81 12.45 16.80
C ALA A 131 -21.25 11.88 15.49
N TYR A 132 -22.12 11.38 14.62
CA TYR A 132 -21.75 10.90 13.30
C TYR A 132 -21.05 11.99 12.49
N SER A 133 -21.68 13.15 12.32
CA SER A 133 -21.10 14.27 11.58
C SER A 133 -19.79 14.75 12.22
N PHE A 134 -19.70 14.79 13.55
CA PHE A 134 -18.47 15.16 14.26
C PHE A 134 -17.31 14.21 13.95
N LEU A 135 -17.58 12.89 13.94
CA LEU A 135 -16.58 11.86 13.68
C LEU A 135 -16.18 11.79 12.21
N THR A 136 -17.14 11.82 11.27
CA THR A 136 -16.85 11.72 9.83
C THR A 136 -16.22 12.97 9.25
N SER A 137 -16.30 14.11 9.94
CA SER A 137 -15.60 15.33 9.54
C SER A 137 -14.08 15.24 9.67
N ASP A 138 -13.55 14.31 10.46
CA ASP A 138 -12.11 14.14 10.66
C ASP A 138 -11.76 12.68 11.01
N PRO A 139 -11.06 11.95 10.12
CA PRO A 139 -10.72 10.55 10.34
C PRO A 139 -9.84 10.31 11.57
N ALA A 140 -9.13 11.33 12.08
CA ALA A 140 -8.38 11.22 13.33
C ALA A 140 -9.29 10.99 14.54
N ARG A 141 -10.51 11.53 14.53
CA ARG A 141 -11.48 11.39 15.63
C ARG A 141 -12.04 9.98 15.69
N VAL A 142 -12.35 9.40 14.53
CA VAL A 142 -12.76 7.99 14.41
C VAL A 142 -11.66 7.08 14.94
N ARG A 143 -10.40 7.32 14.55
CA ARG A 143 -9.25 6.56 15.04
C ARG A 143 -9.06 6.67 16.55
N ALA A 144 -9.19 7.87 17.11
CA ALA A 144 -9.08 8.08 18.55
C ALA A 144 -10.18 7.34 19.32
N LEU A 145 -11.43 7.45 18.86
CA LEU A 145 -12.58 6.79 19.48
C LEU A 145 -12.48 5.26 19.41
N LEU A 146 -12.13 4.70 18.25
CA LEU A 146 -12.11 3.25 18.05
C LEU A 146 -10.85 2.59 18.61
N GLY A 147 -9.80 3.36 18.89
CA GLY A 147 -8.65 2.93 19.68
C GLY A 147 -8.94 2.80 21.18
N CYS A 148 -10.01 3.41 21.68
CA CYS A 148 -10.43 3.33 23.07
C CYS A 148 -11.25 2.03 23.34
N PRO A 149 -11.13 1.41 24.52
CA PRO A 149 -11.98 0.28 24.93
C PRO A 149 -13.46 0.61 24.80
N VAL A 150 -14.26 -0.37 24.36
CA VAL A 150 -15.69 -0.22 24.04
C VAL A 150 -16.46 0.52 25.13
N ASP A 151 -16.22 0.14 26.39
CA ASP A 151 -16.98 0.62 27.54
C ASP A 151 -16.73 2.11 27.84
N GLU A 152 -15.57 2.64 27.43
CA GLU A 152 -15.15 4.02 27.65
C GLU A 152 -15.46 4.95 26.47
N ARG A 153 -15.76 4.39 25.29
CA ARG A 153 -15.97 5.15 24.05
C ARG A 153 -17.06 6.21 24.17
N LYS A 154 -18.14 5.91 24.88
CA LYS A 154 -19.27 6.83 25.03
C LYS A 154 -18.87 8.10 25.78
N ASP A 155 -18.08 7.95 26.84
CA ASP A 155 -17.63 9.08 27.66
C ASP A 155 -16.50 9.85 26.96
N LEU A 156 -15.58 9.15 26.30
CA LEU A 156 -14.58 9.79 25.44
C LEU A 156 -15.24 10.62 24.34
N LEU A 157 -16.27 10.09 23.66
CA LEU A 157 -16.98 10.83 22.61
C LEU A 157 -17.64 12.10 23.14
N ARG A 158 -18.20 12.06 24.35
CA ARG A 158 -18.75 13.25 25.01
C ARG A 158 -17.66 14.29 25.28
N GLN A 159 -16.53 13.88 25.85
CA GLN A 159 -15.39 14.78 26.08
C GLN A 159 -14.85 15.39 24.78
N MET A 160 -14.75 14.61 23.70
CA MET A 160 -14.31 15.11 22.41
C MET A 160 -15.28 16.13 21.79
N MET A 161 -16.58 15.93 21.97
CA MET A 161 -17.62 16.79 21.39
C MET A 161 -17.89 18.07 22.18
N TYR A 162 -17.76 18.01 23.50
CA TYR A 162 -18.19 19.09 24.41
C TYR A 162 -17.04 19.69 25.23
N GLY A 163 -15.82 19.13 25.14
CA GLY A 163 -14.69 19.51 25.99
C GLY A 163 -14.74 18.83 27.37
N PRO A 164 -13.71 19.01 28.22
CA PRO A 164 -13.86 18.70 29.63
C PRO A 164 -15.01 19.56 30.16
N GLU A 165 -16.02 18.93 30.75
CA GLU A 165 -17.07 19.67 31.45
C GLU A 165 -16.40 20.51 32.54
N ASP A 166 -16.50 21.84 32.45
CA ASP A 166 -16.22 22.70 33.59
C ASP A 166 -17.25 22.33 34.69
N PRO A 167 -16.79 22.09 35.93
CA PRO A 167 -17.63 21.62 37.05
C PRO A 167 -18.75 22.59 37.46
#